data_AF-A0A3A4WD71-F1
#
_entry.id   AF-A0A3A4WD71-F1
#
_cell.length_a   1.000
_cell.length_b   1.000
_cell.length_c   1.000
_cell.angle_alpha   90.00
_cell.angle_beta   90.00
_cell.angle_gamma   90.00
#
_symmetry.space_group_name_H-M   'P 1'
#
loop_
_entity.id
_entity.type
_entity.pdbx_description
1 polymer ?
#
loop_
_entity_poly.entity_id
_entity_poly.type
_entity_poly.pdbx_seq_one_letter_code
_entity_poly.pdbx_strand_id
1 'polypeptide(L)'
;MSTRSSAFRPTRKRTARSLKSRITRRTRGSSSLWSSGPSVYSRRELADDFRSLGVASGDVVMLHASVRAVGEVAGGPEEIHLALKDALKPDGTLMMYAGCPRYYDEVGRGNLSPEQEAEVLEKLPPFDPATARSARDNGILVEFLRTYPGSRVNPHVVRFVAWGRKADYLFSSQPWDYAYGRGSALERFLALDGKILLLGCDHDTVTFLHYVEHVAEIPEKRVVRLKVPVAEDGVRVWRDMEEFDTSEAGVHPNWPERFFARLVDGYLAESGNRGGRVGDASCYLLPAAELCEFALPVMERVALDRNVAIVASSCLSRTWVEEIRKDRSAKREGEGIVTETKMIAEAGKQTVVFESSFDAPREEVFKAYTDSKLIPEWWGPRNLTTTVEVWEPKAGGSWRVRQRDPEGKEDVFYGVFHDVTPPERYTWTFEWEGQPGHVVLETVTFEERAGKTHVTTRSVFQSMEDRDAAVESGMEQGVAEGNDRFAELLARRKAA
;
A
#
# COMPACT_ATOMS: atom_id res chain seq x y z
N MET A 1 23.21 -34.38 -69.24
CA MET A 1 21.82 -34.89 -69.08
C MET A 1 20.98 -33.71 -68.58
N SER A 2 19.92 -33.19 -69.20
CA SER A 2 18.75 -33.78 -69.91
C SER A 2 17.79 -34.51 -68.97
N THR A 3 16.46 -34.34 -68.98
CA THR A 3 15.50 -33.32 -69.51
C THR A 3 14.23 -33.39 -68.60
N ARG A 4 13.14 -32.58 -68.64
CA ARG A 4 12.46 -31.68 -69.61
C ARG A 4 12.24 -30.27 -68.96
N SER A 5 11.59 -29.21 -69.50
CA SER A 5 10.42 -28.96 -70.40
C SER A 5 9.04 -29.26 -69.76
N SER A 6 7.97 -28.47 -69.93
CA SER A 6 7.68 -27.44 -70.94
C SER A 6 7.00 -26.16 -70.38
N ALA A 7 6.74 -25.20 -71.25
CA ALA A 7 5.97 -23.98 -70.96
C ALA A 7 4.90 -23.75 -72.04
N PHE A 8 3.75 -23.14 -71.69
CA PHE A 8 2.91 -22.40 -72.65
C PHE A 8 2.02 -21.34 -71.96
N ARG A 9 1.60 -20.34 -72.74
CA ARG A 9 0.75 -19.17 -72.41
C ARG A 9 0.01 -18.81 -73.72
N PRO A 10 -0.92 -17.83 -73.77
CA PRO A 10 -1.91 -17.36 -72.79
C PRO A 10 -3.33 -17.29 -73.43
N THR A 11 -4.33 -16.75 -72.73
CA THR A 11 -5.47 -16.05 -73.38
C THR A 11 -6.02 -14.90 -72.53
N ARG A 12 -6.54 -13.85 -73.18
CA ARG A 12 -7.25 -12.70 -72.58
C ARG A 12 -8.70 -12.68 -73.08
N LYS A 13 -9.66 -12.37 -72.22
CA LYS A 13 -10.94 -11.62 -72.44
C LYS A 13 -11.89 -11.84 -71.23
N ARG A 14 -12.85 -10.98 -70.85
CA ARG A 14 -13.03 -9.50 -71.01
C ARG A 14 -14.30 -9.08 -70.22
N THR A 15 -14.24 -8.05 -69.37
CA THR A 15 -15.42 -7.31 -68.78
C THR A 15 -16.39 -8.14 -67.89
N ALA A 16 -17.29 -7.58 -67.05
CA ALA A 16 -17.78 -6.20 -66.88
C ALA A 16 -18.04 -5.76 -65.41
N ARG A 17 -18.54 -4.52 -65.27
CA ARG A 17 -18.78 -3.73 -64.03
C ARG A 17 -19.82 -4.28 -63.04
N SER A 18 -19.47 -4.15 -61.74
CA SER A 18 -20.22 -3.46 -60.66
C SER A 18 -21.76 -3.44 -60.64
N LEU A 19 -22.32 -3.80 -59.47
CA LEU A 19 -23.46 -3.08 -58.88
C LEU A 19 -23.39 -3.07 -57.34
N LYS A 20 -23.68 -1.92 -56.72
CA LYS A 20 -23.91 -1.78 -55.27
C LYS A 20 -25.42 -1.79 -55.01
N SER A 21 -25.88 -2.39 -53.92
CA SER A 21 -27.16 -2.04 -53.31
C SER A 21 -27.06 -2.07 -51.78
N ARG A 22 -27.67 -1.08 -51.12
CA ARG A 22 -27.95 -1.09 -49.68
C ARG A 22 -29.26 -1.85 -49.48
N ILE A 23 -29.34 -2.71 -48.46
CA ILE A 23 -30.62 -3.09 -47.87
C ILE A 23 -30.60 -2.67 -46.40
N THR A 24 -31.34 -1.61 -46.09
CA THR A 24 -31.66 -1.22 -44.71
C THR A 24 -32.84 -2.05 -44.22
N ARG A 25 -32.70 -2.75 -43.09
CA ARG A 25 -33.87 -3.27 -42.35
C ARG A 25 -33.70 -3.01 -40.86
N ARG A 26 -34.66 -2.30 -40.29
CA ARG A 26 -34.70 -1.87 -38.89
C ARG A 26 -35.92 -2.52 -38.23
N THR A 27 -35.70 -3.50 -37.37
CA THR A 27 -36.75 -4.20 -36.62
C THR A 27 -36.37 -4.28 -35.15
N ARG A 28 -37.29 -3.85 -34.28
CA ARG A 28 -37.14 -3.97 -32.82
C ARG A 28 -37.38 -5.42 -32.38
N GLY A 29 -36.76 -5.81 -31.27
CA GLY A 29 -37.30 -6.77 -30.31
C GLY A 29 -37.56 -8.19 -30.79
N SER A 30 -36.64 -9.10 -30.46
CA SER A 30 -37.00 -10.48 -30.13
C SER A 30 -36.18 -10.91 -28.94
N SER A 31 -36.82 -11.54 -27.95
CA SER A 31 -36.16 -12.04 -26.73
C SER A 31 -35.34 -13.29 -27.01
N SER A 32 -34.06 -13.27 -26.65
CA SER A 32 -33.27 -14.49 -26.47
C SER A 32 -33.52 -15.03 -25.06
N LEU A 33 -34.43 -16.00 -24.94
CA LEU A 33 -34.71 -16.74 -23.72
C LEU A 33 -33.53 -17.66 -23.35
N TRP A 34 -32.52 -17.10 -22.68
CA TRP A 34 -31.47 -17.87 -21.99
C TRP A 34 -31.72 -17.79 -20.49
N SER A 35 -32.51 -18.74 -19.99
CA SER A 35 -32.84 -18.83 -18.56
C SER A 35 -31.67 -19.39 -17.75
N SER A 36 -30.91 -18.49 -17.12
CA SER A 36 -30.23 -18.70 -15.84
C SER A 36 -29.64 -20.10 -15.58
N GLY A 37 -28.62 -20.50 -16.35
CA GLY A 37 -27.55 -21.31 -15.77
C GLY A 37 -26.72 -20.46 -14.78
N PRO A 38 -25.93 -21.07 -13.88
CA PRO A 38 -24.97 -20.30 -13.08
C PRO A 38 -24.02 -19.56 -14.03
N SER A 39 -23.96 -18.23 -13.90
CA SER A 39 -23.03 -17.40 -14.67
C SER A 39 -21.66 -17.53 -14.06
N VAL A 40 -20.77 -18.27 -14.76
CA VAL A 40 -19.37 -18.37 -14.35
C VAL A 40 -18.71 -17.01 -14.59
N TYR A 41 -18.41 -16.29 -13.51
CA TYR A 41 -17.83 -14.95 -13.55
C TYR A 41 -16.35 -15.01 -13.92
N SER A 42 -15.93 -14.18 -14.88
CA SER A 42 -14.52 -13.97 -15.15
C SER A 42 -13.89 -12.99 -14.16
N ARG A 43 -12.59 -13.13 -13.93
CA ARG A 43 -11.73 -12.13 -13.26
C ARG A 43 -12.01 -10.69 -13.70
N ARG A 44 -12.27 -10.48 -15.00
CA ARG A 44 -12.58 -9.15 -15.54
C ARG A 44 -13.91 -8.62 -15.02
N GLU A 45 -14.96 -9.44 -15.06
CA GLU A 45 -16.29 -9.03 -14.58
C GLU A 45 -16.24 -8.71 -13.08
N LEU A 46 -15.57 -9.56 -12.28
CA LEU A 46 -15.35 -9.26 -10.86
C LEU A 46 -14.56 -7.96 -10.63
N ALA A 47 -13.58 -7.64 -11.50
CA ALA A 47 -12.84 -6.38 -11.42
C ALA A 47 -13.67 -5.15 -11.83
N ASP A 48 -14.57 -5.30 -12.81
CA ASP A 48 -15.51 -4.26 -13.22
C ASP A 48 -16.63 -4.07 -12.17
N ASP A 49 -17.04 -5.13 -11.46
CA ASP A 49 -17.92 -5.08 -10.28
C ASP A 49 -17.26 -4.38 -9.08
N PHE A 50 -16.01 -4.72 -8.72
CA PHE A 50 -15.28 -4.03 -7.64
C PHE A 50 -15.14 -2.53 -7.92
N ARG A 51 -14.89 -2.13 -9.18
CA ARG A 51 -14.88 -0.72 -9.60
C ARG A 51 -16.27 -0.09 -9.45
N SER A 52 -17.34 -0.81 -9.79
CA SER A 52 -18.73 -0.36 -9.66
C SER A 52 -19.18 -0.21 -8.21
N LEU A 53 -18.60 -0.99 -7.29
CA LEU A 53 -18.76 -0.86 -5.83
C LEU A 53 -17.98 0.34 -5.23
N GLY A 54 -17.06 0.95 -5.99
CA GLY A 54 -16.28 2.12 -5.55
C GLY A 54 -14.83 1.83 -5.15
N VAL A 55 -14.29 0.64 -5.47
CA VAL A 55 -12.84 0.37 -5.35
C VAL A 55 -12.11 1.12 -6.46
N ALA A 56 -11.19 2.01 -6.08
CA ALA A 56 -10.44 2.84 -7.00
C ALA A 56 -8.97 2.39 -7.13
N SER A 57 -8.37 2.83 -8.23
CA SER A 57 -6.93 2.74 -8.51
C SER A 57 -6.13 3.34 -7.35
N GLY A 58 -5.26 2.55 -6.71
CA GLY A 58 -4.39 2.97 -5.62
C GLY A 58 -4.95 2.81 -4.21
N ASP A 59 -6.17 2.29 -4.03
CA ASP A 59 -6.78 2.17 -2.70
C ASP A 59 -6.05 1.16 -1.81
N VAL A 60 -6.14 1.36 -0.49
CA VAL A 60 -5.69 0.40 0.53
C VAL A 60 -6.93 -0.31 1.06
N VAL A 61 -7.16 -1.55 0.63
CA VAL A 61 -8.39 -2.30 0.91
C VAL A 61 -8.12 -3.46 1.86
N MET A 62 -8.86 -3.52 2.97
CA MET A 62 -8.96 -4.70 3.82
C MET A 62 -10.13 -5.57 3.37
N LEU A 63 -9.87 -6.79 2.91
CA LEU A 63 -10.90 -7.69 2.39
C LEU A 63 -11.30 -8.76 3.41
N HIS A 64 -12.60 -8.83 3.72
CA HIS A 64 -13.26 -9.97 4.35
C HIS A 64 -14.14 -10.65 3.28
N ALA A 65 -14.00 -11.96 3.06
CA ALA A 65 -14.57 -12.60 1.87
C ALA A 65 -15.18 -13.99 2.12
N SER A 66 -16.46 -14.12 1.80
CA SER A 66 -17.13 -15.40 1.58
C SER A 66 -16.99 -15.79 0.11
N VAL A 67 -15.95 -16.55 -0.22
CA VAL A 67 -15.70 -17.06 -1.59
C VAL A 67 -16.95 -17.71 -2.20
N ARG A 68 -17.71 -18.46 -1.41
CA ARG A 68 -18.96 -19.12 -1.85
C ARG A 68 -20.07 -18.14 -2.25
N ALA A 69 -20.10 -16.94 -1.66
CA ALA A 69 -21.13 -15.95 -1.97
C ALA A 69 -20.93 -15.29 -3.34
N VAL A 70 -19.71 -15.29 -3.89
CA VAL A 70 -19.38 -14.66 -5.18
C VAL A 70 -19.96 -15.41 -6.38
N GLY A 71 -20.23 -16.71 -6.23
CA GLY A 71 -20.69 -17.60 -7.30
C GLY A 71 -19.56 -18.48 -7.84
N GLU A 72 -19.72 -18.99 -9.06
CA GLU A 72 -18.70 -19.78 -9.75
C GLU A 72 -17.73 -18.84 -10.49
N VAL A 73 -16.41 -19.02 -10.31
CA VAL A 73 -15.38 -18.10 -10.85
C VAL A 73 -14.47 -18.84 -11.83
N ALA A 74 -14.37 -18.34 -13.06
CA ALA A 74 -13.52 -18.89 -14.11
C ALA A 74 -12.04 -18.71 -13.74
N GLY A 75 -11.33 -19.83 -13.54
CA GLY A 75 -9.94 -19.86 -13.08
C GLY A 75 -9.77 -20.25 -11.61
N GLY A 76 -10.84 -20.20 -10.82
CA GLY A 76 -10.82 -20.58 -9.40
C GLY A 76 -10.97 -19.40 -8.43
N PRO A 77 -11.09 -19.68 -7.12
CA PRO A 77 -11.27 -18.67 -6.08
C PRO A 77 -10.13 -17.65 -5.97
N GLU A 78 -8.90 -18.00 -6.35
CA GLU A 78 -7.75 -17.09 -6.41
C GLU A 78 -8.00 -15.88 -7.33
N GLU A 79 -8.77 -16.05 -8.40
CA GLU A 79 -9.10 -14.96 -9.33
C GLU A 79 -9.96 -13.86 -8.68
N ILE A 80 -10.58 -14.11 -7.52
CA ILE A 80 -11.26 -13.08 -6.73
C ILE A 80 -10.26 -12.03 -6.21
N HIS A 81 -9.15 -12.46 -5.59
CA HIS A 81 -8.14 -11.51 -5.12
C HIS A 81 -7.35 -10.90 -6.28
N LEU A 82 -7.23 -11.61 -7.41
CA LEU A 82 -6.57 -11.09 -8.61
C LEU A 82 -7.43 -10.04 -9.32
N ALA A 83 -8.74 -10.24 -9.41
CA ALA A 83 -9.70 -9.24 -9.88
C ALA A 83 -9.70 -7.97 -9.00
N LEU A 84 -9.59 -8.14 -7.68
CA LEU A 84 -9.44 -6.99 -6.78
C LEU A 84 -8.11 -6.26 -7.02
N LYS A 85 -7.01 -6.98 -7.25
CA LYS A 85 -5.71 -6.37 -7.64
C LYS A 85 -5.81 -5.64 -8.99
N ASP A 86 -6.59 -6.14 -9.96
CA ASP A 86 -6.85 -5.43 -11.22
C ASP A 86 -7.69 -4.15 -11.03
N ALA A 87 -8.62 -4.12 -10.07
CA ALA A 87 -9.35 -2.90 -9.70
C ALA A 87 -8.42 -1.87 -9.02
N LEU A 88 -7.55 -2.35 -8.12
CA LEU A 88 -6.58 -1.57 -7.35
C LEU A 88 -5.39 -1.03 -8.18
N LYS A 89 -4.94 -1.75 -9.22
CA LYS A 89 -3.73 -1.44 -10.02
C LYS A 89 -2.42 -1.44 -9.18
N PRO A 90 -1.21 -1.24 -9.76
CA PRO A 90 0.06 -1.37 -9.03
C PRO A 90 0.20 -0.48 -7.79
N ASP A 91 -0.32 0.74 -7.84
CA ASP A 91 -0.31 1.73 -6.76
C ASP A 91 -1.07 1.27 -5.51
N GLY A 92 -2.00 0.32 -5.67
CA GLY A 92 -2.93 -0.09 -4.63
C GLY A 92 -2.35 -1.07 -3.62
N THR A 93 -3.13 -1.44 -2.62
CA THR A 93 -2.73 -2.42 -1.60
C THR A 93 -3.93 -3.22 -1.12
N LEU A 94 -3.80 -4.54 -1.13
CA LEU A 94 -4.78 -5.48 -0.60
C LEU A 94 -4.26 -6.07 0.70
N MET A 95 -5.04 -5.96 1.78
CA MET A 95 -4.77 -6.50 3.11
C MET A 95 -5.87 -7.49 3.51
N MET A 96 -5.52 -8.54 4.25
CA MET A 96 -6.50 -9.46 4.87
C MET A 96 -6.00 -9.90 6.25
N TYR A 97 -6.90 -10.16 7.19
CA TYR A 97 -6.54 -10.80 8.46
C TYR A 97 -6.23 -12.28 8.21
N ALA A 98 -5.09 -12.74 8.73
CA ALA A 98 -4.59 -14.11 8.56
C ALA A 98 -4.57 -14.91 9.86
N GLY A 99 -4.34 -14.24 11.00
CA GLY A 99 -4.14 -14.89 12.29
C GLY A 99 -3.02 -15.95 12.27
N CYS A 100 -3.04 -16.85 13.24
CA CYS A 100 -2.18 -18.02 13.31
C CYS A 100 -2.97 -19.32 13.17
N PRO A 101 -2.33 -20.47 12.90
CA PRO A 101 -2.98 -21.77 13.05
C PRO A 101 -3.44 -21.99 14.50
N ARG A 102 -4.34 -22.97 14.70
CA ARG A 102 -4.81 -23.39 16.01
C ARG A 102 -3.66 -23.60 17.01
N TYR A 103 -3.91 -23.24 18.27
CA TYR A 103 -3.07 -23.33 19.47
C TYR A 103 -1.95 -22.29 19.63
N TYR A 104 -1.57 -21.55 18.59
CA TYR A 104 -0.44 -20.61 18.67
C TYR A 104 -0.67 -19.38 19.56
N ASP A 105 -1.93 -19.04 19.83
CA ASP A 105 -2.33 -17.96 20.72
C ASP A 105 -3.42 -18.40 21.74
N GLU A 106 -3.66 -19.71 21.91
CA GLU A 106 -4.70 -20.25 22.82
C GLU A 106 -4.19 -20.48 24.25
N VAL A 107 -2.91 -20.83 24.42
CA VAL A 107 -2.29 -21.11 25.73
C VAL A 107 -2.43 -19.90 26.65
N GLY A 108 -3.06 -20.07 27.82
CA GLY A 108 -3.32 -19.01 28.80
C GLY A 108 -4.63 -18.23 28.60
N ARG A 109 -5.28 -18.29 27.42
CA ARG A 109 -6.60 -17.64 27.21
C ARG A 109 -7.75 -18.29 27.98
N GLY A 110 -7.55 -19.47 28.56
CA GLY A 110 -8.59 -20.20 29.33
C GLY A 110 -9.62 -20.93 28.47
N ASN A 111 -9.36 -21.09 27.16
CA ASN A 111 -10.21 -21.84 26.21
C ASN A 111 -9.74 -23.29 25.99
N LEU A 112 -8.67 -23.72 26.67
CA LEU A 112 -8.15 -25.09 26.69
C LEU A 112 -8.39 -25.75 28.05
N SER A 113 -8.54 -27.09 28.08
CA SER A 113 -8.44 -27.83 29.35
C SER A 113 -6.98 -27.89 29.84
N PRO A 114 -6.72 -28.11 31.13
CA PRO A 114 -5.35 -28.22 31.65
C PRO A 114 -4.50 -29.29 30.95
N GLU A 115 -5.13 -30.40 30.53
CA GLU A 115 -4.49 -31.49 29.78
C GLU A 115 -4.15 -31.05 28.35
N GLN A 116 -5.08 -30.33 27.69
CA GLN A 116 -4.86 -29.79 26.35
C GLN A 116 -3.76 -28.73 26.34
N GLU A 117 -3.74 -27.83 27.32
CA GLU A 117 -2.71 -26.81 27.44
C GLU A 117 -1.33 -27.44 27.72
N ALA A 118 -1.27 -28.47 28.57
CA ALA A 118 -0.04 -29.24 28.79
C ALA A 118 0.46 -29.94 27.50
N GLU A 119 -0.42 -30.57 26.71
CA GLU A 119 -0.06 -31.15 25.41
C GLU A 119 0.48 -30.09 24.43
N VAL A 120 -0.13 -28.90 24.40
CA VAL A 120 0.28 -27.79 23.54
C VAL A 120 1.65 -27.24 23.97
N LEU A 121 1.84 -26.98 25.26
CA LEU A 121 3.11 -26.50 25.85
C LEU A 121 4.29 -27.45 25.55
N GLU A 122 4.04 -28.77 25.59
CA GLU A 122 5.02 -29.79 25.21
C GLU A 122 5.29 -29.77 23.69
N LYS A 123 4.24 -29.85 22.87
CA LYS A 123 4.35 -30.33 21.47
C LYS A 123 4.31 -29.24 20.39
N LEU A 124 3.79 -28.05 20.66
CA LEU A 124 3.63 -27.00 19.63
C LEU A 124 5.01 -26.40 19.26
N PRO A 125 5.44 -26.40 17.98
CA PRO A 125 6.74 -25.84 17.59
C PRO A 125 6.71 -24.30 17.64
N PRO A 126 7.86 -23.62 17.44
CA PRO A 126 7.89 -22.17 17.26
C PRO A 126 6.96 -21.69 16.13
N PHE A 127 6.34 -20.54 16.34
CA PHE A 127 5.56 -19.84 15.32
C PHE A 127 6.50 -19.16 14.32
N ASP A 128 6.53 -19.68 13.09
CA ASP A 128 7.11 -18.97 11.95
C ASP A 128 6.01 -18.18 11.21
N PRO A 129 5.98 -16.84 11.33
CA PRO A 129 4.97 -16.01 10.67
C PRO A 129 5.06 -16.05 9.15
N ALA A 130 6.21 -16.38 8.55
CA ALA A 130 6.38 -16.44 7.10
C ALA A 130 5.81 -17.74 6.52
N THR A 131 6.11 -18.90 7.10
CA THR A 131 5.66 -20.20 6.54
C THR A 131 4.31 -20.67 7.06
N ALA A 132 3.89 -20.32 8.28
CA ALA A 132 2.64 -20.80 8.86
C ALA A 132 1.41 -20.44 8.00
N ARG A 133 0.52 -21.39 7.77
CA ARG A 133 -0.77 -21.18 7.09
C ARG A 133 -1.62 -20.12 7.80
N SER A 134 -2.56 -19.49 7.10
CA SER A 134 -3.61 -18.71 7.77
C SER A 134 -4.45 -19.58 8.72
N ALA A 135 -5.17 -18.93 9.63
CA ALA A 135 -6.32 -19.54 10.28
C ALA A 135 -7.37 -19.97 9.23
N ARG A 136 -8.18 -20.98 9.53
CA ARG A 136 -9.05 -21.68 8.55
C ARG A 136 -10.42 -21.02 8.36
N ASP A 137 -10.93 -20.47 9.45
CA ASP A 137 -12.07 -19.57 9.59
C ASP A 137 -11.94 -18.30 8.73
N ASN A 138 -10.75 -17.69 8.69
CA ASN A 138 -10.43 -16.54 7.84
C ASN A 138 -10.59 -16.79 6.32
N GLY A 139 -10.77 -18.06 5.90
CA GLY A 139 -11.14 -18.43 4.54
C GLY A 139 -9.96 -18.61 3.58
N ILE A 140 -10.15 -19.47 2.57
CA ILE A 140 -9.07 -19.94 1.67
C ILE A 140 -8.40 -18.81 0.86
N LEU A 141 -9.12 -17.71 0.61
CA LEU A 141 -8.60 -16.56 -0.15
C LEU A 141 -7.40 -15.90 0.53
N VAL A 142 -7.34 -15.96 1.86
CA VAL A 142 -6.23 -15.43 2.65
C VAL A 142 -4.98 -16.26 2.47
N GLU A 143 -5.09 -17.59 2.39
CA GLU A 143 -3.95 -18.48 2.18
C GLU A 143 -3.38 -18.32 0.75
N PHE A 144 -4.24 -18.15 -0.26
CA PHE A 144 -3.81 -17.77 -1.61
C PHE A 144 -3.08 -16.42 -1.60
N LEU A 145 -3.64 -15.40 -0.95
CA LEU A 145 -2.98 -14.09 -0.86
C LEU A 145 -1.64 -14.16 -0.09
N ARG A 146 -1.56 -14.94 0.99
CA ARG A 146 -0.35 -15.15 1.82
C ARG A 146 0.78 -15.79 1.04
N THR A 147 0.44 -16.75 0.18
CA THR A 147 1.40 -17.51 -0.65
C THR A 147 1.68 -16.86 -2.00
N TYR A 148 0.94 -15.80 -2.36
CA TYR A 148 1.11 -15.09 -3.63
C TYR A 148 2.45 -14.32 -3.69
N PRO A 149 3.19 -14.35 -4.83
CA PRO A 149 4.44 -13.63 -4.99
C PRO A 149 4.33 -12.12 -4.71
N GLY A 150 5.29 -11.59 -3.96
CA GLY A 150 5.35 -10.18 -3.59
C GLY A 150 4.48 -9.79 -2.39
N SER A 151 3.66 -10.69 -1.84
CA SER A 151 2.97 -10.47 -0.58
C SER A 151 3.95 -10.34 0.61
N ARG A 152 3.42 -9.83 1.74
CA ARG A 152 4.09 -9.69 3.03
C ARG A 152 3.17 -10.18 4.14
N VAL A 153 3.75 -10.46 5.30
CA VAL A 153 3.07 -10.72 6.57
C VAL A 153 3.82 -10.00 7.69
N ASN A 154 3.11 -9.48 8.70
CA ASN A 154 3.75 -8.99 9.92
C ASN A 154 4.27 -10.18 10.76
N PRO A 155 5.39 -10.01 11.51
CA PRO A 155 6.00 -11.12 12.26
C PRO A 155 5.31 -11.36 13.60
N HIS A 156 4.02 -11.72 13.59
CA HIS A 156 3.19 -11.78 14.79
C HIS A 156 2.01 -12.77 14.69
N VAL A 157 1.44 -13.21 15.82
CA VAL A 157 0.26 -14.12 15.84
C VAL A 157 -1.04 -13.41 15.46
N VAL A 158 -1.22 -12.17 15.92
CA VAL A 158 -2.19 -11.23 15.36
C VAL A 158 -1.67 -10.79 13.99
N ARG A 159 -1.87 -11.69 13.01
CA ARG A 159 -1.21 -11.65 11.72
C ARG A 159 -2.12 -11.14 10.64
N PHE A 160 -1.58 -10.28 9.79
CA PHE A 160 -2.19 -9.84 8.55
C PHE A 160 -1.30 -10.25 7.38
N VAL A 161 -1.91 -10.45 6.22
CA VAL A 161 -1.22 -10.48 4.94
C VAL A 161 -1.50 -9.17 4.21
N ALA A 162 -0.50 -8.62 3.51
CA ALA A 162 -0.68 -7.49 2.61
C ALA A 162 0.09 -7.70 1.30
N TRP A 163 -0.43 -7.14 0.21
CA TRP A 163 0.18 -7.15 -1.12
C TRP A 163 -0.01 -5.76 -1.75
N GLY A 164 1.00 -5.25 -2.46
CA GLY A 164 0.95 -3.94 -3.14
C GLY A 164 1.76 -2.84 -2.44
N ARG A 165 1.71 -1.61 -2.98
CA ARG A 165 2.70 -0.53 -2.73
C ARG A 165 2.86 -0.11 -1.27
N LYS A 166 1.85 -0.29 -0.40
CA LYS A 166 1.88 0.05 1.02
C LYS A 166 2.12 -1.16 1.95
N ALA A 167 2.35 -2.36 1.43
CA ALA A 167 2.47 -3.58 2.25
C ALA A 167 3.63 -3.55 3.25
N ASP A 168 4.84 -3.16 2.81
CA ASP A 168 6.00 -3.00 3.69
C ASP A 168 5.80 -1.88 4.72
N TYR A 169 5.06 -0.82 4.36
CA TYR A 169 4.70 0.24 5.29
C TYR A 169 3.65 -0.21 6.32
N LEU A 170 2.61 -0.95 5.92
CA LEU A 170 1.60 -1.50 6.82
C LEU A 170 2.23 -2.39 7.91
N PHE A 171 3.35 -3.05 7.63
CA PHE A 171 4.04 -3.95 8.58
C PHE A 171 5.40 -3.42 9.08
N SER A 172 5.65 -2.11 8.96
CA SER A 172 6.91 -1.46 9.37
C SER A 172 7.21 -1.58 10.88
N SER A 173 6.21 -1.85 11.69
CA SER A 173 6.34 -2.28 13.10
C SER A 173 5.14 -3.13 13.50
N GLN A 174 5.23 -3.82 14.63
CA GLN A 174 4.08 -4.48 15.23
C GLN A 174 4.31 -4.52 16.75
N PRO A 175 3.46 -3.86 17.58
CA PRO A 175 3.51 -4.07 19.02
C PRO A 175 3.18 -5.53 19.33
N TRP A 176 3.88 -6.07 20.33
CA TRP A 176 3.76 -7.45 20.79
C TRP A 176 2.48 -7.60 21.63
N ASP A 177 2.38 -6.80 22.69
CA ASP A 177 1.17 -6.65 23.50
C ASP A 177 0.21 -5.65 22.85
N TYR A 178 -1.10 -5.81 23.09
CA TYR A 178 -2.15 -4.93 22.56
C TYR A 178 -2.10 -4.75 21.02
N ALA A 179 -1.97 -5.86 20.30
CA ALA A 179 -1.46 -5.92 18.94
C ALA A 179 -2.38 -5.33 17.85
N TYR A 180 -3.67 -5.12 18.15
CA TYR A 180 -4.61 -4.41 17.29
C TYR A 180 -4.62 -2.88 17.51
N GLY A 181 -3.96 -2.37 18.55
CA GLY A 181 -4.07 -0.98 19.01
C GLY A 181 -3.12 0.02 18.36
N ARG A 182 -2.58 0.95 19.16
CA ARG A 182 -1.63 1.97 18.70
C ARG A 182 -0.31 1.33 18.22
N GLY A 183 0.26 1.84 17.14
CA GLY A 183 1.44 1.26 16.48
C GLY A 183 1.17 -0.01 15.66
N SER A 184 -0.07 -0.51 15.61
CA SER A 184 -0.44 -1.72 14.86
C SER A 184 -0.54 -1.48 13.34
N ALA A 185 -0.68 -2.59 12.60
CA ALA A 185 -1.06 -2.54 11.19
C ALA A 185 -2.45 -1.90 10.96
N LEU A 186 -3.36 -1.94 11.94
CA LEU A 186 -4.68 -1.31 11.84
C LEU A 186 -4.62 0.21 11.99
N GLU A 187 -3.76 0.74 12.87
CA GLU A 187 -3.54 2.18 12.98
C GLU A 187 -2.94 2.76 11.69
N ARG A 188 -1.99 2.04 11.08
CA ARG A 188 -1.43 2.42 9.77
C ARG A 188 -2.44 2.24 8.62
N PHE A 189 -3.32 1.26 8.68
CA PHE A 189 -4.41 1.09 7.71
C PHE A 189 -5.42 2.25 7.77
N LEU A 190 -5.84 2.68 8.97
CA LEU A 190 -6.66 3.88 9.17
C LEU A 190 -5.97 5.12 8.58
N ALA A 191 -4.70 5.33 8.93
CA ALA A 191 -3.87 6.45 8.50
C ALA A 191 -3.34 6.34 7.04
N LEU A 192 -3.96 5.49 6.22
CA LEU A 192 -3.81 5.42 4.76
C LEU A 192 -5.16 5.65 4.04
N ASP A 193 -6.17 6.17 4.77
CA ASP A 193 -7.58 6.23 4.38
C ASP A 193 -8.10 4.87 3.88
N GLY A 194 -7.75 3.81 4.63
CA GLY A 194 -8.09 2.42 4.30
C GLY A 194 -9.59 2.17 4.17
N LYS A 195 -9.95 1.29 3.25
CA LYS A 195 -11.34 0.89 2.98
C LYS A 195 -11.57 -0.58 3.34
N ILE A 196 -12.59 -0.86 4.13
CA ILE A 196 -12.99 -2.22 4.50
C ILE A 196 -13.98 -2.72 3.45
N LEU A 197 -13.67 -3.83 2.80
CA LEU A 197 -14.48 -4.48 1.79
C LEU A 197 -15.06 -5.78 2.35
N LEU A 198 -16.38 -5.79 2.54
CA LEU A 198 -17.15 -6.96 2.92
C LEU A 198 -17.70 -7.62 1.65
N LEU A 199 -17.17 -8.79 1.30
CA LEU A 199 -17.48 -9.54 0.09
C LEU A 199 -18.33 -10.77 0.45
N GLY A 200 -19.64 -10.56 0.61
CA GLY A 200 -20.59 -11.62 0.97
C GLY A 200 -20.37 -12.29 2.33
N CYS A 201 -19.55 -11.70 3.20
CA CYS A 201 -19.33 -12.14 4.57
C CYS A 201 -20.34 -11.49 5.54
N ASP A 202 -20.42 -12.01 6.77
CA ASP A 202 -21.26 -11.43 7.81
C ASP A 202 -20.64 -10.13 8.37
N HIS A 203 -21.48 -9.17 8.76
CA HIS A 203 -21.08 -7.87 9.30
C HIS A 203 -20.37 -7.95 10.66
N ASP A 204 -20.45 -9.09 11.36
CA ASP A 204 -19.71 -9.31 12.61
C ASP A 204 -18.21 -9.58 12.40
N THR A 205 -17.78 -9.86 11.16
CA THR A 205 -16.40 -10.32 10.84
C THR A 205 -15.36 -9.19 10.68
N VAL A 206 -15.68 -7.95 11.06
CA VAL A 206 -14.86 -6.76 10.77
C VAL A 206 -13.72 -6.59 11.77
N THR A 207 -12.59 -7.25 11.53
CA THR A 207 -11.37 -7.19 12.37
C THR A 207 -10.88 -5.76 12.65
N PHE A 208 -11.16 -4.79 11.77
CA PHE A 208 -10.82 -3.38 12.03
C PHE A 208 -11.50 -2.82 13.30
N LEU A 209 -12.68 -3.30 13.68
CA LEU A 209 -13.36 -2.80 14.88
C LEU A 209 -12.60 -3.13 16.18
N HIS A 210 -11.71 -4.13 16.20
CA HIS A 210 -10.81 -4.34 17.34
C HIS A 210 -9.85 -3.15 17.55
N TYR A 211 -9.39 -2.45 16.50
CA TYR A 211 -8.63 -1.20 16.71
C TYR A 211 -9.45 -0.16 17.47
N VAL A 212 -10.75 -0.05 17.15
CA VAL A 212 -11.68 0.87 17.84
C VAL A 212 -11.85 0.46 19.31
N GLU A 213 -12.00 -0.84 19.61
CA GLU A 213 -12.01 -1.35 20.99
C GLU A 213 -10.71 -1.03 21.74
N HIS A 214 -9.55 -1.11 21.08
CA HIS A 214 -8.25 -0.80 21.68
C HIS A 214 -8.11 0.70 22.01
N VAL A 215 -8.54 1.60 21.12
CA VAL A 215 -8.40 3.06 21.33
C VAL A 215 -9.48 3.72 22.17
N ALA A 216 -10.66 3.09 22.33
CA ALA A 216 -11.75 3.64 23.15
C ALA A 216 -11.33 3.81 24.62
N GLU A 217 -11.57 4.99 25.22
CA GLU A 217 -11.17 5.28 26.61
C GLU A 217 -12.24 4.81 27.62
N ILE A 218 -12.58 3.52 27.53
CA ILE A 218 -13.59 2.86 28.38
C ILE A 218 -12.98 2.14 29.60
N PRO A 219 -13.69 2.08 30.74
CA PRO A 219 -13.29 1.29 31.90
C PRO A 219 -13.44 -0.22 31.63
N GLU A 220 -13.02 -1.05 32.60
CA GLU A 220 -13.32 -2.50 32.69
C GLU A 220 -13.06 -3.34 31.41
N LYS A 221 -12.12 -2.91 30.56
CA LYS A 221 -11.63 -3.73 29.44
C LYS A 221 -11.10 -5.07 29.96
N ARG A 222 -11.62 -6.17 29.42
CA ARG A 222 -11.11 -7.51 29.66
C ARG A 222 -9.72 -7.65 29.03
N VAL A 223 -8.76 -8.06 29.85
CA VAL A 223 -7.39 -8.36 29.44
C VAL A 223 -7.14 -9.85 29.61
N VAL A 224 -6.63 -10.50 28.57
CA VAL A 224 -6.15 -11.87 28.58
C VAL A 224 -4.63 -11.89 28.54
N ARG A 225 -4.03 -12.93 29.14
CA ARG A 225 -2.58 -13.18 29.11
C ARG A 225 -2.35 -14.55 28.52
N LEU A 226 -1.64 -14.58 27.40
CA LEU A 226 -1.41 -15.78 26.61
C LEU A 226 0.08 -16.02 26.41
N LYS A 227 0.45 -17.24 26.02
CA LYS A 227 1.83 -17.59 25.66
C LYS A 227 1.93 -17.99 24.20
N VAL A 228 2.87 -17.38 23.49
CA VAL A 228 3.19 -17.68 22.09
C VAL A 228 4.53 -18.39 22.02
N PRO A 229 4.67 -19.52 21.30
CA PRO A 229 5.97 -20.14 21.09
C PRO A 229 6.70 -19.39 19.97
N VAL A 230 7.88 -18.84 20.26
CA VAL A 230 8.74 -18.15 19.30
C VAL A 230 10.07 -18.87 19.14
N ALA A 231 10.83 -18.54 18.09
CA ALA A 231 12.18 -19.04 17.87
C ALA A 231 13.20 -17.96 18.26
N GLU A 232 13.99 -18.22 19.30
CA GLU A 232 15.08 -17.34 19.76
C GLU A 232 16.38 -18.17 19.73
N ASP A 233 17.39 -17.69 19.00
CA ASP A 233 18.66 -18.39 18.71
C ASP A 233 18.51 -19.86 18.24
N GLY A 234 17.41 -20.15 17.53
CA GLY A 234 17.08 -21.49 17.01
C GLY A 234 16.38 -22.42 18.02
N VAL A 235 16.08 -21.94 19.23
CA VAL A 235 15.40 -22.67 20.31
C VAL A 235 13.95 -22.18 20.47
N ARG A 236 13.03 -23.07 20.86
CA ARG A 236 11.65 -22.70 21.20
C ARG A 236 11.61 -22.01 22.56
N VAL A 237 11.19 -20.74 22.59
CA VAL A 237 10.88 -19.99 23.81
C VAL A 237 9.38 -19.71 23.87
N TRP A 238 8.76 -19.92 25.04
CA TRP A 238 7.36 -19.53 25.27
C TRP A 238 7.34 -18.11 25.83
N ARG A 239 6.91 -17.15 25.01
CA ARG A 239 6.88 -15.73 25.35
C ARG A 239 5.47 -15.30 25.73
N ASP A 240 5.34 -14.68 26.91
CA ASP A 240 4.09 -14.08 27.37
C ASP A 240 3.69 -12.88 26.50
N MET A 241 2.38 -12.71 26.28
CA MET A 241 1.74 -11.62 25.56
C MET A 241 0.47 -11.19 26.30
N GLU A 242 0.26 -9.89 26.45
CA GLU A 242 -0.95 -9.29 27.02
C GLU A 242 -1.82 -8.65 25.93
N GLU A 243 -3.13 -8.89 25.96
CA GLU A 243 -4.05 -8.49 24.89
C GLU A 243 -5.46 -8.23 25.44
N PHE A 244 -6.25 -7.39 24.77
CA PHE A 244 -7.68 -7.29 25.10
C PHE A 244 -8.46 -8.52 24.62
N ASP A 245 -9.58 -8.84 25.25
CA ASP A 245 -10.37 -10.04 24.94
C ASP A 245 -11.16 -9.90 23.63
N THR A 246 -10.49 -10.05 22.49
CA THR A 246 -11.07 -10.03 21.14
C THR A 246 -11.80 -11.33 20.76
N SER A 247 -12.24 -12.14 21.73
CA SER A 247 -13.01 -13.37 21.51
C SER A 247 -14.52 -13.11 21.45
N GLU A 248 -15.34 -14.16 21.34
CA GLU A 248 -16.81 -14.07 21.47
C GLU A 248 -17.28 -13.45 22.81
N ALA A 249 -16.43 -13.44 23.85
CA ALA A 249 -16.74 -12.74 25.10
C ALA A 249 -16.74 -11.20 24.93
N GLY A 250 -15.92 -10.67 24.02
CA GLY A 250 -15.75 -9.26 23.70
C GLY A 250 -14.91 -8.47 24.71
N VAL A 251 -14.35 -7.33 24.28
CA VAL A 251 -13.42 -6.53 25.09
C VAL A 251 -14.07 -5.93 26.34
N HIS A 252 -15.40 -5.77 26.40
CA HIS A 252 -16.09 -5.18 27.54
C HIS A 252 -17.35 -5.99 27.96
N PRO A 253 -17.65 -6.18 29.27
CA PRO A 253 -18.78 -6.99 29.72
C PRO A 253 -20.16 -6.52 29.24
N ASN A 254 -20.30 -5.23 28.91
CA ASN A 254 -21.55 -4.70 28.34
C ASN A 254 -21.73 -4.94 26.84
N TRP A 255 -20.76 -5.52 26.11
CA TRP A 255 -20.94 -5.81 24.68
C TRP A 255 -22.16 -6.71 24.44
N PRO A 256 -23.11 -6.33 23.57
CA PRO A 256 -24.22 -7.19 23.20
C PRO A 256 -23.76 -8.31 22.26
N GLU A 257 -24.55 -9.38 22.15
CA GLU A 257 -24.33 -10.44 21.16
C GLU A 257 -24.30 -9.83 19.74
N ARG A 258 -23.28 -10.19 18.95
CA ARG A 258 -23.02 -9.66 17.59
C ARG A 258 -22.90 -8.13 17.53
N PHE A 259 -22.08 -7.55 18.40
CA PHE A 259 -21.94 -6.10 18.50
C PHE A 259 -21.36 -5.46 17.22
N PHE A 260 -20.41 -6.13 16.56
CA PHE A 260 -19.77 -5.62 15.34
C PHE A 260 -20.78 -5.54 14.19
N ALA A 261 -21.63 -6.55 14.02
CA ALA A 261 -22.74 -6.52 13.07
C ALA A 261 -23.67 -5.33 13.33
N ARG A 262 -24.06 -5.08 14.59
CA ARG A 262 -24.92 -3.94 14.97
C ARG A 262 -24.26 -2.58 14.69
N LEU A 263 -22.93 -2.46 14.89
CA LEU A 263 -22.18 -1.24 14.59
C LEU A 263 -22.12 -0.99 13.08
N VAL A 264 -21.84 -2.02 12.28
CA VAL A 264 -21.82 -1.92 10.81
C VAL A 264 -23.20 -1.63 10.25
N ASP A 265 -24.25 -2.31 10.73
CA ASP A 265 -25.65 -2.05 10.32
C ASP A 265 -26.08 -0.61 10.64
N GLY A 266 -25.70 -0.10 11.83
CA GLY A 266 -25.94 1.29 12.21
C GLY A 266 -25.24 2.29 11.29
N TYR A 267 -23.94 2.07 11.01
CA TYR A 267 -23.18 2.90 10.08
C TYR A 267 -23.76 2.86 8.65
N LEU A 268 -24.14 1.68 8.14
CA LEU A 268 -24.77 1.54 6.82
C LEU A 268 -26.14 2.25 6.72
N ALA A 269 -26.92 2.24 7.80
CA ALA A 269 -28.17 2.96 7.88
C ALA A 269 -27.96 4.49 7.84
N GLU A 270 -27.00 5.00 8.62
CA GLU A 270 -26.72 6.43 8.77
C GLU A 270 -26.01 7.05 7.56
N SER A 271 -24.93 6.42 7.08
CA SER A 271 -24.20 6.85 5.86
C SER A 271 -25.05 6.77 4.59
N GLY A 272 -26.20 6.08 4.65
CA GLY A 272 -27.02 5.80 3.48
C GLY A 272 -26.40 4.78 2.52
N ASN A 273 -25.27 4.17 2.87
CA ASN A 273 -24.58 3.18 2.05
C ASN A 273 -25.50 1.99 1.76
N ARG A 274 -25.66 1.65 0.47
CA ARG A 274 -26.52 0.55 0.00
C ARG A 274 -25.74 -0.67 -0.45
N GLY A 275 -24.41 -0.61 -0.40
CA GLY A 275 -23.54 -1.62 -0.96
C GLY A 275 -23.71 -1.76 -2.48
N GLY A 276 -23.32 -2.91 -2.98
CA GLY A 276 -23.43 -3.31 -4.37
C GLY A 276 -23.33 -4.83 -4.52
N ARG A 277 -22.93 -5.27 -5.71
CA ARG A 277 -22.69 -6.69 -6.00
C ARG A 277 -21.29 -6.91 -6.56
N VAL A 278 -20.73 -8.08 -6.27
CA VAL A 278 -19.54 -8.62 -6.92
C VAL A 278 -19.82 -10.10 -7.19
N GLY A 279 -20.08 -10.41 -8.45
CA GLY A 279 -20.79 -11.64 -8.82
C GLY A 279 -22.14 -11.75 -8.10
N ASP A 280 -22.42 -12.92 -7.52
CA ASP A 280 -23.63 -13.18 -6.74
C ASP A 280 -23.63 -12.51 -5.34
N ALA A 281 -22.48 -12.03 -4.85
CA ALA A 281 -22.33 -11.58 -3.46
C ALA A 281 -22.90 -10.17 -3.25
N SER A 282 -23.73 -9.99 -2.21
CA SER A 282 -23.98 -8.66 -1.64
C SER A 282 -22.68 -8.15 -0.99
N CYS A 283 -22.28 -6.93 -1.34
CA CYS A 283 -20.99 -6.38 -0.91
C CYS A 283 -21.11 -4.96 -0.37
N TYR A 284 -20.25 -4.61 0.58
CA TYR A 284 -20.14 -3.25 1.12
C TYR A 284 -18.70 -2.78 1.14
N LEU A 285 -18.49 -1.50 0.84
CA LEU A 285 -17.19 -0.82 0.93
C LEU A 285 -17.34 0.33 1.94
N LEU A 286 -16.58 0.28 3.02
CA LEU A 286 -16.68 1.17 4.18
C LEU A 286 -15.34 1.92 4.37
N PRO A 287 -15.28 3.25 4.35
CA PRO A 287 -14.10 3.99 4.80
C PRO A 287 -13.82 3.70 6.28
N ALA A 288 -12.62 3.21 6.60
CA ALA A 288 -12.28 2.81 7.97
C ALA A 288 -12.30 3.99 8.95
N ALA A 289 -11.99 5.19 8.47
CA ALA A 289 -12.12 6.42 9.25
C ALA A 289 -13.57 6.73 9.64
N GLU A 290 -14.51 6.69 8.70
CA GLU A 290 -15.93 6.95 8.99
C GLU A 290 -16.53 5.88 9.92
N LEU A 291 -16.17 4.60 9.72
CA LEU A 291 -16.58 3.52 10.62
C LEU A 291 -15.99 3.71 12.03
N CYS A 292 -14.76 4.20 12.15
CA CYS A 292 -14.15 4.55 13.44
C CYS A 292 -14.86 5.74 14.11
N GLU A 293 -15.13 6.81 13.35
CA GLU A 293 -15.83 8.02 13.81
C GLU A 293 -17.26 7.70 14.28
N PHE A 294 -17.95 6.75 13.65
CA PHE A 294 -19.24 6.22 14.10
C PHE A 294 -19.11 5.29 15.33
N ALA A 295 -18.23 4.28 15.26
CA ALA A 295 -18.23 3.19 16.23
C ALA A 295 -17.65 3.58 17.59
N LEU A 296 -16.60 4.41 17.64
CA LEU A 296 -15.92 4.83 18.86
C LEU A 296 -16.89 5.42 19.92
N PRO A 297 -17.69 6.47 19.63
CA PRO A 297 -18.60 7.04 20.62
C PRO A 297 -19.80 6.11 20.93
N VAL A 298 -20.13 5.13 20.07
CA VAL A 298 -21.13 4.10 20.39
C VAL A 298 -20.56 3.09 21.40
N MET A 299 -19.33 2.62 21.21
CA MET A 299 -18.62 1.75 22.15
C MET A 299 -18.53 2.41 23.53
N GLU A 300 -18.17 3.69 23.60
CA GLU A 300 -18.11 4.45 24.85
C GLU A 300 -19.47 4.53 25.58
N ARG A 301 -20.57 4.78 24.85
CA ARG A 301 -21.92 4.78 25.45
C ARG A 301 -22.35 3.40 25.94
N VAL A 302 -22.14 2.36 25.14
CA VAL A 302 -22.54 0.98 25.48
C VAL A 302 -21.68 0.40 26.61
N ALA A 303 -20.44 0.88 26.78
CA ALA A 303 -19.62 0.54 27.94
C ALA A 303 -20.24 1.09 29.23
N LEU A 304 -20.74 2.33 29.23
CA LEU A 304 -21.37 2.97 30.39
C LEU A 304 -22.77 2.42 30.70
N ASP A 305 -23.61 2.13 29.69
CA ASP A 305 -24.89 1.44 29.87
C ASP A 305 -25.22 0.53 28.67
N ARG A 306 -25.32 -0.77 28.96
CA ARG A 306 -25.67 -1.84 28.01
C ARG A 306 -27.02 -1.67 27.31
N ASN A 307 -27.93 -0.89 27.90
CA ASN A 307 -29.29 -0.68 27.39
C ASN A 307 -29.39 0.51 26.41
N VAL A 308 -28.32 1.27 26.22
CA VAL A 308 -28.30 2.38 25.26
C VAL A 308 -28.52 1.86 23.84
N ALA A 309 -29.48 2.46 23.14
CA ALA A 309 -29.74 2.15 21.75
C ALA A 309 -28.53 2.48 20.87
N ILE A 310 -28.21 1.58 19.93
CA ILE A 310 -27.17 1.78 18.91
C ILE A 310 -27.73 2.74 17.86
N VAL A 311 -27.64 4.03 18.19
CA VAL A 311 -27.99 5.18 17.36
C VAL A 311 -26.93 6.27 17.57
N ALA A 312 -26.66 7.08 16.55
CA ALA A 312 -25.82 8.26 16.74
C ALA A 312 -26.50 9.29 17.66
N SER A 313 -25.68 9.92 18.50
CA SER A 313 -26.04 11.16 19.18
C SER A 313 -25.53 12.31 18.33
N SER A 314 -26.37 13.29 18.03
CA SER A 314 -26.03 14.48 17.24
C SER A 314 -25.20 15.52 18.03
N CYS A 315 -24.26 15.05 18.83
CA CYS A 315 -23.27 15.83 19.57
C CYS A 315 -22.05 14.97 19.93
N LEU A 316 -20.93 15.18 19.23
CA LEU A 316 -19.81 15.96 19.77
C LEU A 316 -18.75 16.23 18.69
N SER A 317 -18.34 17.49 18.54
CA SER A 317 -17.27 17.88 17.63
C SER A 317 -15.91 17.75 18.32
N ARG A 318 -15.09 16.76 17.93
CA ARG A 318 -13.63 16.80 18.15
C ARG A 318 -12.84 15.93 17.16
N THR A 319 -11.71 16.47 16.74
CA THR A 319 -10.98 16.14 15.52
C THR A 319 -9.93 15.04 15.70
N TRP A 320 -10.29 13.94 16.37
CA TRP A 320 -9.33 12.87 16.73
C TRP A 320 -8.72 12.19 15.50
N VAL A 321 -9.53 11.86 14.48
CA VAL A 321 -9.03 11.28 13.22
C VAL A 321 -8.27 12.31 12.37
N GLU A 322 -8.52 13.62 12.50
CA GLU A 322 -7.69 14.62 11.81
C GLU A 322 -6.28 14.73 12.38
N GLU A 323 -6.09 14.50 13.69
CA GLU A 323 -4.76 14.48 14.31
C GLU A 323 -3.95 13.27 13.82
N ILE A 324 -4.62 12.17 13.43
CA ILE A 324 -4.02 11.03 12.72
C ILE A 324 -3.77 11.38 11.23
N ARG A 325 -4.70 12.06 10.55
CA ARG A 325 -4.59 12.43 9.12
C ARG A 325 -3.50 13.48 8.84
N LYS A 326 -3.26 14.42 9.76
CA LYS A 326 -2.25 15.50 9.63
C LYS A 326 -0.80 15.01 9.58
N ASP A 327 -0.56 13.73 9.83
CA ASP A 327 0.76 13.08 9.80
C ASP A 327 1.16 12.59 8.38
N ARG A 328 0.23 12.40 7.42
CA ARG A 328 0.48 11.49 6.25
C ARG A 328 -0.15 11.84 4.87
N SER A 329 -0.10 13.07 4.38
CA SER A 329 -0.43 13.33 2.95
C SER A 329 0.65 12.79 2.00
N ALA A 330 0.73 11.47 1.79
CA ALA A 330 1.91 10.78 1.23
C ALA A 330 1.62 9.69 0.15
N LYS A 331 1.72 10.11 -1.12
CA LYS A 331 2.05 9.35 -2.35
C LYS A 331 1.13 8.20 -2.85
N ARG A 332 0.94 8.17 -4.18
CA ARG A 332 0.66 7.02 -5.05
C ARG A 332 1.56 7.12 -6.30
N GLU A 333 1.97 6.00 -6.86
CA GLU A 333 2.76 5.92 -8.10
C GLU A 333 2.75 4.50 -8.71
N GLY A 334 2.78 4.42 -10.03
CA GLY A 334 2.95 3.19 -10.83
C GLY A 334 4.41 2.97 -11.30
N GLU A 335 4.64 1.92 -12.11
CA GLU A 335 5.99 1.41 -12.39
C GLU A 335 6.60 1.79 -13.76
N GLY A 336 7.86 2.24 -13.75
CA GLY A 336 8.82 2.17 -14.85
C GLY A 336 10.25 2.45 -14.35
N ILE A 337 11.11 1.42 -14.24
CA ILE A 337 12.50 1.47 -13.69
C ILE A 337 12.63 2.39 -12.44
N VAL A 338 11.71 2.25 -11.50
CA VAL A 338 11.46 3.27 -10.48
C VAL A 338 12.55 3.32 -9.42
N THR A 339 13.41 4.33 -9.48
CA THR A 339 13.86 5.00 -8.25
C THR A 339 12.63 5.62 -7.62
N GLU A 340 12.19 5.18 -6.43
CA GLU A 340 11.01 5.77 -5.79
C GLU A 340 11.34 7.17 -5.23
N THR A 341 11.38 8.15 -6.13
CA THR A 341 11.61 9.56 -5.84
C THR A 341 10.35 10.16 -5.25
N LYS A 342 10.26 10.22 -3.92
CA LYS A 342 9.08 10.70 -3.19
C LYS A 342 9.36 12.09 -2.64
N MET A 343 8.81 13.12 -3.28
CA MET A 343 8.75 14.45 -2.68
C MET A 343 7.71 14.48 -1.55
N ILE A 344 8.08 15.10 -0.43
CA ILE A 344 7.21 15.36 0.72
C ILE A 344 7.27 16.86 0.98
N ALA A 345 6.22 17.57 0.59
CA ALA A 345 6.11 19.02 0.72
C ALA A 345 4.92 19.36 1.62
N GLU A 346 5.07 19.17 2.93
CA GLU A 346 4.01 19.41 3.92
C GLU A 346 3.58 20.88 3.97
N ALA A 347 2.28 21.15 3.80
CA ALA A 347 1.73 22.50 3.83
C ALA A 347 2.02 23.20 5.17
N GLY A 348 2.44 24.47 5.12
CA GLY A 348 2.84 25.23 6.31
C GLY A 348 4.26 24.92 6.83
N LYS A 349 5.08 24.16 6.08
CA LYS A 349 6.52 23.95 6.37
C LYS A 349 7.41 24.44 5.23
N GLN A 350 8.50 25.11 5.59
CA GLN A 350 9.60 25.56 4.69
C GLN A 350 10.48 24.41 4.18
N THR A 351 10.02 23.16 4.27
CA THR A 351 10.83 21.97 4.03
C THR A 351 10.22 21.10 2.95
N VAL A 352 11.08 20.61 2.06
CA VAL A 352 10.78 19.52 1.14
C VAL A 352 11.70 18.35 1.46
N VAL A 353 11.20 17.12 1.43
CA VAL A 353 12.02 15.92 1.58
C VAL A 353 11.84 15.04 0.36
N PHE A 354 12.92 14.77 -0.37
CA PHE A 354 12.97 13.73 -1.40
C PHE A 354 13.53 12.45 -0.79
N GLU A 355 12.69 11.43 -0.64
CA GLU A 355 13.17 10.06 -0.42
C GLU A 355 13.42 9.39 -1.79
N SER A 356 14.38 8.50 -1.89
CA SER A 356 14.82 7.82 -3.13
C SER A 356 15.46 6.48 -2.79
N SER A 357 15.55 5.53 -3.73
CA SER A 357 16.02 4.16 -3.44
C SER A 357 16.73 3.52 -4.63
N PHE A 358 17.96 3.04 -4.43
CA PHE A 358 18.85 2.57 -5.49
C PHE A 358 19.38 1.15 -5.26
N ASP A 359 19.48 0.36 -6.34
CA ASP A 359 19.90 -1.06 -6.33
C ASP A 359 21.43 -1.25 -6.32
N ALA A 360 22.12 -0.50 -5.46
CA ALA A 360 23.56 -0.59 -5.26
C ALA A 360 23.94 -0.38 -3.76
N PRO A 361 25.10 -0.90 -3.31
CA PRO A 361 25.60 -0.69 -1.96
C PRO A 361 25.86 0.79 -1.65
N ARG A 362 25.79 1.15 -0.37
CA ARG A 362 25.85 2.54 0.10
C ARG A 362 27.10 3.30 -0.38
N GLU A 363 28.23 2.61 -0.48
CA GLU A 363 29.50 3.20 -0.92
C GLU A 363 29.51 3.61 -2.40
N GLU A 364 29.01 2.79 -3.33
CA GLU A 364 28.96 3.16 -4.75
C GLU A 364 27.90 4.23 -5.03
N VAL A 365 26.81 4.25 -4.26
CA VAL A 365 25.80 5.32 -4.32
C VAL A 365 26.38 6.64 -3.84
N PHE A 366 26.97 6.68 -2.64
CA PHE A 366 27.64 7.88 -2.11
C PHE A 366 28.75 8.38 -3.05
N LYS A 367 29.53 7.47 -3.63
CA LYS A 367 30.57 7.75 -4.63
C LYS A 367 30.01 8.34 -5.92
N ALA A 368 28.87 7.85 -6.44
CA ALA A 368 28.22 8.43 -7.62
C ALA A 368 27.59 9.81 -7.34
N TYR A 369 27.26 10.11 -6.08
CA TYR A 369 26.89 11.46 -5.60
C TYR A 369 28.10 12.39 -5.35
N THR A 370 29.35 11.90 -5.37
CA THR A 370 30.53 12.69 -5.02
C THR A 370 31.64 12.73 -6.08
N ASP A 371 31.73 11.76 -7.00
CA ASP A 371 32.67 11.80 -8.13
C ASP A 371 32.16 12.78 -9.21
N SER A 372 32.90 13.87 -9.39
CA SER A 372 32.63 14.94 -10.36
C SER A 372 32.53 14.47 -11.81
N LYS A 373 33.07 13.29 -12.14
CA LYS A 373 32.96 12.67 -13.47
C LYS A 373 31.62 11.98 -13.70
N LEU A 374 30.94 11.59 -12.63
CA LEU A 374 29.67 10.86 -12.68
C LEU A 374 28.46 11.80 -12.67
N ILE A 375 28.55 12.95 -11.98
CA ILE A 375 27.50 13.99 -11.95
C ILE A 375 26.94 14.33 -13.35
N PRO A 376 27.74 14.56 -14.42
CA PRO A 376 27.22 14.84 -15.76
C PRO A 376 26.35 13.74 -16.36
N GLU A 377 26.57 12.46 -16.01
CA GLU A 377 25.80 11.35 -16.55
C GLU A 377 24.36 11.35 -16.02
N TRP A 378 24.14 11.80 -14.78
CA TRP A 378 22.85 11.65 -14.09
C TRP A 378 22.16 12.95 -13.68
N TRP A 379 22.87 14.04 -13.43
CA TRP A 379 22.29 15.22 -12.79
C TRP A 379 21.28 15.96 -13.69
N GLY A 380 20.02 15.96 -13.26
CA GLY A 380 18.90 16.74 -13.80
C GLY A 380 18.21 16.17 -15.06
N PRO A 381 17.23 16.90 -15.63
CA PRO A 381 16.38 16.46 -16.74
C PRO A 381 17.11 15.89 -17.96
N ARG A 382 16.48 14.94 -18.66
CA ARG A 382 17.09 14.18 -19.76
C ARG A 382 17.34 14.99 -21.04
N ASN A 383 16.66 16.12 -21.21
CA ASN A 383 16.90 17.07 -22.29
C ASN A 383 18.06 18.06 -21.98
N LEU A 384 18.53 18.14 -20.74
CA LEU A 384 19.58 19.08 -20.35
C LEU A 384 20.97 18.42 -20.35
N THR A 385 21.93 19.09 -20.98
CA THR A 385 23.35 18.74 -20.92
C THR A 385 23.98 19.38 -19.68
N THR A 386 24.41 18.55 -18.74
CA THR A 386 25.02 19.01 -17.48
C THR A 386 26.55 19.06 -17.57
N THR A 387 27.14 20.18 -17.16
CA THR A 387 28.59 20.42 -17.10
C THR A 387 29.00 20.85 -15.69
N VAL A 388 29.91 20.09 -15.08
CA VAL A 388 30.53 20.45 -13.79
C VAL A 388 31.67 21.43 -14.04
N GLU A 389 31.61 22.61 -13.42
CA GLU A 389 32.70 23.60 -13.43
C GLU A 389 33.58 23.46 -12.19
N VAL A 390 32.96 23.24 -11.02
CA VAL A 390 33.63 23.06 -9.72
C VAL A 390 32.88 21.99 -8.94
N TRP A 391 33.58 21.08 -8.26
CA TRP A 391 32.95 20.06 -7.42
C TRP A 391 33.91 19.54 -6.36
N GLU A 392 33.78 20.03 -5.12
CA GLU A 392 34.62 19.66 -4.00
C GLU A 392 33.80 19.06 -2.84
N PRO A 393 33.52 17.73 -2.84
CA PRO A 393 32.74 17.05 -1.82
C PRO A 393 33.54 16.87 -0.51
N LYS A 394 33.78 17.98 0.18
CA LYS A 394 34.49 18.10 1.46
C LYS A 394 33.87 19.26 2.25
N ALA A 395 33.95 19.24 3.58
CA ALA A 395 33.53 20.38 4.39
C ALA A 395 34.27 21.67 3.97
N GLY A 396 33.51 22.73 3.67
CA GLY A 396 33.99 24.01 3.13
C GLY A 396 34.36 23.99 1.65
N GLY A 397 34.11 22.91 0.91
CA GLY A 397 34.36 22.82 -0.52
C GLY A 397 33.24 23.42 -1.38
N SER A 398 33.61 24.15 -2.43
CA SER A 398 32.64 24.76 -3.35
C SER A 398 32.16 23.78 -4.43
N TRP A 399 30.99 24.05 -4.99
CA TRP A 399 30.51 23.39 -6.20
C TRP A 399 29.80 24.37 -7.14
N ARG A 400 29.85 24.09 -8.44
CA ARG A 400 29.19 24.87 -9.51
C ARG A 400 28.94 23.99 -10.73
N VAL A 401 27.69 23.99 -11.20
CA VAL A 401 27.19 23.15 -12.29
C VAL A 401 26.35 23.99 -13.24
N ARG A 402 26.71 23.97 -14.53
CA ARG A 402 25.90 24.51 -15.63
C ARG A 402 25.01 23.42 -16.21
N GLN A 403 23.76 23.73 -16.48
CA GLN A 403 22.90 22.95 -17.37
C GLN A 403 22.60 23.76 -18.65
N ARG A 404 22.51 23.10 -19.80
CA ARG A 404 22.15 23.71 -21.08
C ARG A 404 21.05 22.92 -21.78
N ASP A 405 20.04 23.60 -22.30
CA ASP A 405 18.93 22.99 -23.07
C ASP A 405 19.28 22.81 -24.57
N PRO A 406 18.44 22.10 -25.36
CA PRO A 406 18.67 21.91 -26.80
C PRO A 406 18.67 23.20 -27.62
N GLU A 407 17.92 24.22 -27.16
CA GLU A 407 17.80 25.54 -27.76
C GLU A 407 19.03 26.43 -27.49
N GLY A 408 19.85 26.09 -26.49
CA GLY A 408 21.10 26.74 -26.13
C GLY A 408 21.02 27.72 -24.96
N LYS A 409 19.89 27.78 -24.24
CA LYS A 409 19.78 28.48 -22.94
C LYS A 409 20.68 27.78 -21.92
N GLU A 410 21.29 28.55 -21.02
CA GLU A 410 22.05 28.04 -19.89
C GLU A 410 21.40 28.46 -18.57
N ASP A 411 21.36 27.54 -17.62
CA ASP A 411 21.08 27.79 -16.21
C ASP A 411 22.26 27.30 -15.38
N VAL A 412 22.65 28.04 -14.34
CA VAL A 412 23.80 27.68 -13.51
C VAL A 412 23.38 27.61 -12.05
N PHE A 413 23.83 26.56 -11.38
CA PHE A 413 23.59 26.30 -9.96
C PHE A 413 24.93 26.20 -9.24
N TYR A 414 25.00 26.67 -8.00
CA TYR A 414 26.22 26.64 -7.21
C TYR A 414 25.93 26.58 -5.71
N GLY A 415 26.97 26.33 -4.92
CA GLY A 415 26.90 26.32 -3.46
C GLY A 415 28.17 25.82 -2.80
N VAL A 416 28.05 25.45 -1.53
CA VAL A 416 29.15 24.97 -0.67
C VAL A 416 28.70 23.73 0.10
N PHE A 417 29.54 22.70 0.14
CA PHE A 417 29.39 21.56 1.03
C PHE A 417 29.74 22.00 2.46
N HIS A 418 28.75 22.07 3.35
CA HIS A 418 28.95 22.39 4.77
C HIS A 418 29.57 21.21 5.53
N ASP A 419 29.13 20.00 5.24
CA ASP A 419 29.55 18.77 5.92
C ASP A 419 29.45 17.58 4.96
N VAL A 420 30.39 16.64 5.06
CA VAL A 420 30.47 15.43 4.24
C VAL A 420 31.01 14.29 5.12
N THR A 421 30.15 13.31 5.40
CA THR A 421 30.46 12.12 6.23
C THR A 421 30.30 10.86 5.35
N PRO A 422 31.35 10.36 4.67
CA PRO A 422 31.25 9.18 3.83
C PRO A 422 31.06 7.89 4.64
N PRO A 423 30.27 6.91 4.16
CA PRO A 423 29.35 6.95 3.02
C PRO A 423 27.91 7.31 3.43
N GLU A 424 27.75 8.07 4.52
CA GLU A 424 26.48 8.15 5.29
C GLU A 424 25.64 9.38 4.98
N ARG A 425 26.24 10.56 4.76
CA ARG A 425 25.52 11.80 4.46
C ARG A 425 26.42 12.94 3.96
N TYR A 426 25.80 13.93 3.33
CA TYR A 426 26.38 15.28 3.20
C TYR A 426 25.31 16.36 3.44
N THR A 427 25.76 17.57 3.75
CA THR A 427 24.92 18.78 3.88
C THR A 427 25.56 19.88 3.04
N TRP A 428 24.77 20.57 2.22
CA TRP A 428 25.26 21.60 1.29
C TRP A 428 24.24 22.73 1.09
N THR A 429 24.69 23.85 0.52
CA THR A 429 23.79 24.86 -0.05
C THR A 429 23.56 24.63 -1.54
N PHE A 430 22.39 25.06 -2.01
CA PHE A 430 21.97 25.06 -3.41
C PHE A 430 21.34 26.42 -3.76
N GLU A 431 21.87 27.09 -4.78
CA GLU A 431 21.41 28.40 -5.26
C GLU A 431 21.44 28.43 -6.80
N TRP A 432 20.45 29.09 -7.42
CA TRP A 432 20.36 29.31 -8.87
C TRP A 432 20.82 30.72 -9.23
N GLU A 433 21.78 30.83 -10.15
CA GLU A 433 22.39 32.10 -10.58
C GLU A 433 21.37 33.04 -11.28
N GLY A 434 20.26 32.51 -11.79
CA GLY A 434 19.17 33.30 -12.34
C GLY A 434 18.32 34.04 -11.31
N GLN A 435 18.37 33.65 -10.02
CA GLN A 435 17.66 34.31 -8.93
C GLN A 435 18.48 34.30 -7.62
N PRO A 436 19.58 35.09 -7.54
CA PRO A 436 20.45 35.12 -6.36
C PRO A 436 19.74 35.59 -5.09
N GLY A 437 20.19 35.08 -3.94
CA GLY A 437 19.62 35.30 -2.62
C GLY A 437 18.76 34.12 -2.13
N HIS A 438 18.16 33.34 -3.03
CA HIS A 438 17.20 32.28 -2.70
C HIS A 438 17.90 30.93 -2.41
N VAL A 439 18.87 30.96 -1.50
CA VAL A 439 19.67 29.79 -1.09
C VAL A 439 18.83 28.77 -0.34
N VAL A 440 18.86 27.51 -0.79
CA VAL A 440 18.31 26.34 -0.12
C VAL A 440 19.42 25.61 0.64
N LEU A 441 19.16 25.14 1.86
CA LEU A 441 20.06 24.26 2.61
C LEU A 441 19.54 22.83 2.52
N GLU A 442 20.32 21.91 1.95
CA GLU A 442 19.92 20.50 1.85
C GLU A 442 20.83 19.56 2.64
N THR A 443 20.25 18.50 3.20
CA THR A 443 20.99 17.38 3.80
C THR A 443 20.57 16.09 3.12
N VAL A 444 21.53 15.38 2.51
CA VAL A 444 21.34 14.11 1.82
C VAL A 444 21.89 13.00 2.71
N THR A 445 21.03 12.10 3.20
CA THR A 445 21.44 10.91 3.98
C THR A 445 21.33 9.64 3.15
N PHE A 446 22.22 8.68 3.40
CA PHE A 446 22.36 7.42 2.69
C PHE A 446 22.27 6.26 3.71
N GLU A 447 21.22 5.45 3.61
CA GLU A 447 20.96 4.33 4.50
C GLU A 447 20.86 3.03 3.72
N GLU A 448 21.67 2.02 4.08
CA GLU A 448 21.53 0.70 3.49
C GLU A 448 20.42 -0.08 4.21
N ARG A 449 19.38 -0.48 3.48
CA ARG A 449 18.28 -1.31 3.99
C ARG A 449 17.98 -2.40 2.95
N ALA A 450 17.90 -3.65 3.39
CA ALA A 450 17.64 -4.82 2.52
C ALA A 450 18.53 -4.93 1.26
N GLY A 451 19.80 -4.51 1.35
CA GLY A 451 20.77 -4.57 0.24
C GLY A 451 20.61 -3.46 -0.81
N LYS A 452 19.77 -2.46 -0.54
CA LYS A 452 19.61 -1.24 -1.35
C LYS A 452 19.99 -0.01 -0.54
N THR A 453 20.40 1.06 -1.22
CA THR A 453 20.63 2.35 -0.57
C THR A 453 19.40 3.22 -0.71
N HIS A 454 18.78 3.57 0.41
CA HIS A 454 17.80 4.64 0.49
C HIS A 454 18.53 5.97 0.64
N VAL A 455 18.13 6.96 -0.15
CA VAL A 455 18.71 8.31 -0.15
C VAL A 455 17.62 9.29 0.21
N THR A 456 17.86 10.12 1.23
CA THR A 456 16.88 11.11 1.69
C THR A 456 17.50 12.51 1.66
N THR A 457 17.11 13.31 0.67
CA THR A 457 17.45 14.73 0.55
C THR A 457 16.40 15.56 1.26
N ARG A 458 16.73 16.16 2.41
CA ARG A 458 15.91 17.14 3.11
C ARG A 458 16.36 18.55 2.75
N SER A 459 15.58 19.23 1.93
CA SER A 459 15.78 20.61 1.47
C SER A 459 15.02 21.59 2.37
N VAL A 460 15.68 22.67 2.80
CA VAL A 460 15.12 23.71 3.68
C VAL A 460 15.28 25.07 3.00
N PHE A 461 14.15 25.73 2.77
CA PHE A 461 14.05 27.01 2.06
C PHE A 461 13.98 28.19 3.06
N GLN A 462 14.30 29.41 2.61
CA GLN A 462 14.30 30.59 3.48
C GLN A 462 12.88 31.04 3.87
N SER A 463 11.91 30.91 2.97
CA SER A 463 10.50 31.15 3.24
C SER A 463 9.61 30.01 2.72
N MET A 464 8.32 30.05 3.07
CA MET A 464 7.34 29.16 2.45
C MET A 464 7.06 29.57 1.00
N GLU A 465 7.18 30.86 0.67
CA GLU A 465 7.01 31.38 -0.69
C GLU A 465 8.10 30.84 -1.64
N ASP A 466 9.37 30.82 -1.22
CA ASP A 466 10.46 30.19 -1.98
C ASP A 466 10.23 28.69 -2.19
N ARG A 467 9.77 28.02 -1.13
CA ARG A 467 9.47 26.58 -1.12
C ARG A 467 8.33 26.25 -2.08
N ASP A 468 7.25 27.03 -2.04
CA ASP A 468 6.07 26.83 -2.86
C ASP A 468 6.37 27.18 -4.33
N ALA A 469 7.08 28.27 -4.60
CA ALA A 469 7.58 28.61 -5.94
C ALA A 469 8.53 27.55 -6.52
N ALA A 470 9.39 26.94 -5.70
CA ALA A 470 10.25 25.83 -6.13
C ALA A 470 9.44 24.56 -6.45
N VAL A 471 8.39 24.26 -5.69
CA VAL A 471 7.46 23.16 -6.02
C VAL A 471 6.70 23.45 -7.32
N GLU A 472 6.16 24.67 -7.48
CA GLU A 472 5.42 25.10 -8.67
C GLU A 472 6.30 25.18 -9.93
N SER A 473 7.60 25.40 -9.82
CA SER A 473 8.54 25.44 -10.97
C SER A 473 8.85 24.06 -11.57
N GLY A 474 8.33 22.97 -11.00
CA GLY A 474 8.52 21.61 -11.50
C GLY A 474 9.74 20.88 -10.93
N MET A 475 10.28 21.33 -9.79
CA MET A 475 11.41 20.71 -9.09
C MET A 475 11.25 19.19 -8.90
N GLU A 476 10.04 18.70 -8.62
CA GLU A 476 9.76 17.26 -8.47
C GLU A 476 10.12 16.45 -9.73
N GLN A 477 9.74 16.94 -10.91
CA GLN A 477 10.08 16.29 -12.18
C GLN A 477 11.60 16.36 -12.43
N GLY A 478 12.24 17.49 -12.13
CA GLY A 478 13.68 17.67 -12.32
C GLY A 478 14.53 16.72 -11.48
N VAL A 479 14.13 16.48 -10.23
CA VAL A 479 14.77 15.50 -9.34
C VAL A 479 14.46 14.07 -9.78
N ALA A 480 13.21 13.76 -10.16
CA ALA A 480 12.82 12.43 -10.63
C ALA A 480 13.58 12.00 -11.90
N GLU A 481 13.65 12.85 -12.92
CA GLU A 481 14.40 12.55 -14.15
C GLU A 481 15.90 12.34 -13.90
N GLY A 482 16.50 13.09 -12.97
CA GLY A 482 17.89 12.90 -12.57
C GLY A 482 18.12 11.57 -11.85
N ASN A 483 17.17 11.20 -10.97
CA ASN A 483 17.19 9.95 -10.23
C ASN A 483 16.98 8.70 -11.10
N ASP A 484 16.22 8.79 -12.19
CA ASP A 484 16.16 7.70 -13.18
C ASP A 484 17.52 7.52 -13.88
N ARG A 485 18.13 8.62 -14.34
CA ARG A 485 19.47 8.59 -14.98
C ARG A 485 20.54 8.06 -14.02
N PHE A 486 20.40 8.31 -12.72
CA PHE A 486 21.28 7.76 -11.68
C PHE A 486 21.10 6.24 -11.51
N ALA A 487 19.87 5.72 -11.53
CA ALA A 487 19.63 4.28 -11.55
C ALA A 487 20.18 3.62 -12.82
N GLU A 488 20.03 4.25 -14.00
CA GLU A 488 20.65 3.81 -15.24
C GLU A 488 22.19 3.79 -15.15
N LEU A 489 22.81 4.82 -14.56
CA LEU A 489 24.24 4.88 -14.33
C LEU A 489 24.72 3.73 -13.42
N LEU A 490 24.05 3.50 -12.30
CA LEU A 490 24.38 2.40 -11.39
C LEU A 490 24.21 1.05 -12.07
N ALA A 491 23.15 0.85 -12.86
CA ALA A 491 22.95 -0.36 -13.64
C ALA A 491 24.07 -0.59 -14.68
N ARG A 492 24.52 0.46 -15.38
CA ARG A 492 25.70 0.39 -16.27
C ARG A 492 26.97 0.00 -15.49
N ARG A 493 27.21 0.63 -14.33
CA ARG A 493 28.40 0.38 -13.49
C ARG A 493 28.39 -1.00 -12.82
N LYS A 494 27.22 -1.57 -12.56
CA LYS A 494 27.02 -2.92 -12.00
C LYS A 494 27.25 -4.05 -13.02
N ALA A 495 27.38 -3.71 -14.30
CA ALA A 495 27.53 -4.63 -15.42
C ALA A 495 28.88 -4.51 -16.17
N ALA A 496 29.84 -3.76 -15.60
CA ALA A 496 31.15 -3.43 -16.19
C ALA A 496 32.31 -3.89 -15.29
#